data_AF-A0A1M5HCJ3-F1
#
_entry.id   AF-A0A1M5HCJ3-F1
#
_cell.length_a   1.000
_cell.length_b   1.000
_cell.length_c   1.000
_cell.angle_alpha   90.00
_cell.angle_beta   90.00
_cell.angle_gamma   90.00
#
_symmetry.space_group_name_H-M   'P 1'
#
loop_
_entity.id
_entity.type
_entity.pdbx_description
1 polymer ?
#
loop_
_entity_poly.entity_id
_entity_poly.type
_entity_poly.pdbx_seq_one_letter_code
_entity_poly.pdbx_strand_id
1 'polypeptide(L)'
;MKKNRTAFRSRLGAVGKKHSGLKLMETFFQLNDLAASKEKLNSIMNYAVKKNTWIKEDPSVIFLFRESMQSFVRAGYLITLTKKKRRVNIQLENGFPLLLGLLSEKEYHNPLLVFKKAFQEYSIEEFDYFMSGMIYFSLGAYDHVPERNMVSPYIHLTKMLDAAHLILERRGK
;
A
#
# COMPACT_ATOMS: atom_id res chain seq x y z
N MET A 1 -17.47 0.73 37.36
CA MET A 1 -17.69 0.53 35.91
C MET A 1 -16.35 0.52 35.18
N LYS A 2 -16.02 -0.61 34.54
CA LYS A 2 -14.77 -0.82 33.78
C LYS A 2 -14.80 0.03 32.50
N LYS A 3 -13.81 0.91 32.32
CA LYS A 3 -13.55 1.57 31.02
C LYS A 3 -12.92 0.54 30.09
N ASN A 4 -13.67 0.12 29.07
CA ASN A 4 -13.21 -0.77 28.01
C ASN A 4 -12.09 -0.07 27.22
N ARG A 5 -10.84 -0.39 27.56
CA ARG A 5 -9.70 -0.12 26.68
C ARG A 5 -9.90 -0.96 25.43
N THR A 6 -10.09 -0.27 24.31
CA THR A 6 -10.10 -0.77 22.94
C THR A 6 -9.08 -1.91 22.78
N ALA A 7 -9.61 -3.11 22.59
CA ALA A 7 -8.86 -4.34 22.38
C ALA A 7 -8.29 -4.39 20.95
N PHE A 8 -7.47 -3.40 20.59
CA PHE A 8 -6.64 -3.41 19.39
C PHE A 8 -5.15 -3.27 19.73
N ARG A 9 -4.77 -3.50 20.99
CA ARG A 9 -3.36 -3.72 21.35
C ARG A 9 -3.04 -5.19 21.14
N SER A 10 -2.64 -5.50 19.91
CA SER A 10 -2.19 -6.82 19.49
C SER A 10 -1.18 -7.40 20.48
N ARG A 11 -1.52 -8.59 21.00
CA ARG A 11 -0.70 -9.44 21.87
C ARG A 11 0.46 -10.09 21.11
N LEU A 12 1.06 -9.39 20.17
CA LEU A 12 2.18 -9.89 19.37
C LEU A 12 3.40 -9.06 19.72
N GLY A 13 4.29 -9.66 20.51
CA GLY A 13 5.61 -9.10 20.78
C GLY A 13 6.36 -8.77 19.49
N ALA A 14 7.46 -8.02 19.61
CA ALA A 14 8.22 -7.47 18.48
C ALA A 14 8.65 -8.51 17.41
N VAL A 15 8.72 -9.80 17.76
CA VAL A 15 9.00 -10.91 16.84
C VAL A 15 7.77 -11.31 16.02
N GLY A 16 6.57 -11.27 16.60
CA GLY A 16 5.30 -11.63 15.94
C GLY A 16 4.80 -10.58 14.94
N LYS A 17 5.08 -9.30 15.19
CA LYS A 17 4.65 -8.18 14.32
C LYS A 17 5.29 -8.20 12.92
N LYS A 18 6.49 -8.78 12.80
CA LYS A 18 7.20 -8.89 11.50
C LYS A 18 6.63 -9.98 10.63
N HIS A 19 6.49 -11.18 11.22
CA HIS A 19 5.86 -12.31 10.54
C HIS A 19 4.42 -12.00 10.16
N SER A 20 3.70 -11.20 10.97
CA SER A 20 2.36 -10.73 10.58
C SER A 20 2.40 -9.74 9.42
N GLY A 21 3.31 -8.77 9.39
CA GLY A 21 3.38 -7.78 8.30
C GLY A 21 3.71 -8.41 6.95
N LEU A 22 4.75 -9.26 6.87
CA LEU A 22 5.09 -9.95 5.62
C LEU A 22 4.00 -10.93 5.19
N LYS A 23 3.41 -11.68 6.13
CA LYS A 23 2.30 -12.60 5.83
C LYS A 23 1.09 -11.86 5.27
N LEU A 24 0.76 -10.67 5.81
CA LEU A 24 -0.32 -9.85 5.27
C LEU A 24 -0.02 -9.35 3.84
N MET A 25 1.23 -9.01 3.53
CA MET A 25 1.62 -8.70 2.14
C MET A 25 1.49 -9.91 1.22
N GLU A 26 1.94 -11.09 1.67
CA GLU A 26 1.78 -12.34 0.90
C GLU A 26 0.32 -12.63 0.61
N THR A 27 -0.55 -12.53 1.63
CA THR A 27 -2.01 -12.70 1.46
C THR A 27 -2.59 -11.68 0.50
N PHE A 28 -2.13 -10.42 0.52
CA PHE A 28 -2.55 -9.41 -0.45
C PHE A 28 -2.24 -9.86 -1.89
N PHE A 29 -1.01 -10.29 -2.17
CA PHE A 29 -0.59 -10.69 -3.52
C PHE A 29 -1.09 -12.07 -3.96
N GLN A 30 -1.52 -12.94 -3.03
CA GLN A 30 -2.25 -14.17 -3.37
C GLN A 30 -3.63 -13.87 -3.94
N LEU A 31 -4.25 -12.77 -3.53
CA LEU A 31 -5.60 -12.37 -3.94
C LEU A 31 -5.61 -11.29 -5.01
N ASN A 32 -4.50 -10.55 -5.15
CA ASN A 32 -4.40 -9.39 -6.04
C ASN A 32 -3.08 -9.45 -6.81
N ASP A 33 -3.15 -9.64 -8.12
CA ASP A 33 -1.99 -9.51 -8.99
C ASP A 33 -1.43 -8.06 -8.96
N LEU A 34 -0.12 -7.89 -9.09
CA LEU A 34 0.52 -6.56 -9.03
C LEU A 34 0.01 -5.64 -10.16
N ALA A 35 -0.02 -6.13 -11.39
CA ALA A 35 -0.45 -5.33 -12.54
C ALA A 35 -1.94 -4.98 -12.39
N ALA A 36 -2.78 -5.98 -12.08
CA ALA A 36 -4.21 -5.78 -11.83
C ALA A 36 -4.48 -4.79 -10.68
N SER A 37 -3.71 -4.84 -9.60
CA SER A 37 -3.83 -3.91 -8.47
C SER A 37 -3.51 -2.47 -8.89
N LYS A 38 -2.43 -2.28 -9.66
CA LYS A 38 -2.03 -0.95 -10.15
C LYS A 38 -3.02 -0.41 -11.17
N GLU A 39 -3.51 -1.24 -12.08
CA GLU A 39 -4.57 -0.87 -13.03
C GLU A 39 -5.86 -0.47 -12.31
N LYS A 40 -6.29 -1.24 -11.31
CA LYS A 40 -7.46 -0.90 -10.49
C LYS A 40 -7.25 0.43 -9.77
N LEU A 41 -6.12 0.61 -9.09
CA LEU A 41 -5.79 1.85 -8.38
C LEU A 41 -5.79 3.05 -9.34
N ASN A 42 -5.17 2.91 -10.52
CA ASN A 42 -5.13 3.94 -11.55
C ASN A 42 -6.52 4.23 -12.11
N SER A 43 -7.36 3.21 -12.34
CA SER A 43 -8.75 3.36 -12.78
C SER A 43 -9.55 4.20 -11.79
N ILE A 44 -9.56 3.81 -10.50
CA ILE A 44 -10.26 4.53 -9.44
C ILE A 44 -9.75 5.99 -9.35
N MET A 45 -8.43 6.18 -9.36
CA MET A 45 -7.81 7.51 -9.33
C MET A 45 -8.23 8.38 -10.53
N ASN A 46 -8.26 7.81 -11.75
CA ASN A 46 -8.66 8.52 -12.95
C ASN A 46 -10.12 8.98 -12.92
N TYR A 47 -11.02 8.17 -12.37
CA TYR A 47 -12.41 8.59 -12.16
C TYR A 47 -12.53 9.62 -11.03
N ALA A 48 -11.75 9.48 -9.97
CA ALA A 48 -11.79 10.39 -8.82
C ALA A 48 -11.42 11.84 -9.17
N VAL A 49 -10.59 12.06 -10.18
CA VAL A 49 -10.12 13.40 -10.57
C VAL A 49 -10.87 14.00 -11.76
N LYS A 50 -11.76 13.23 -12.41
CA LYS A 50 -12.54 13.67 -13.57
C LYS A 50 -13.94 14.10 -13.16
N LYS A 51 -14.38 15.25 -13.67
CA LYS A 51 -15.77 15.72 -13.49
C LYS A 51 -16.73 14.87 -14.33
N ASN A 52 -17.95 14.68 -13.83
CA ASN A 52 -19.08 14.07 -14.54
C ASN A 52 -18.79 12.66 -15.09
N THR A 53 -17.89 11.92 -14.44
CA THR A 53 -17.61 10.52 -14.76
C THR A 53 -17.63 9.71 -13.47
N TRP A 54 -18.18 8.51 -13.54
CA TRP A 54 -18.13 7.55 -12.45
C TRP A 54 -17.66 6.20 -12.95
N ILE A 55 -17.00 5.46 -12.06
CA ILE A 55 -16.60 4.09 -12.31
C ILE A 55 -17.85 3.22 -12.45
N LYS A 56 -17.90 2.38 -13.48
CA LYS A 56 -19.03 1.47 -13.76
C LYS A 56 -18.94 0.13 -13.05
N GLU A 57 -17.86 -0.07 -12.30
CA GLU A 57 -17.61 -1.31 -11.61
C GLU A 57 -18.50 -1.43 -10.37
N ASP A 58 -18.84 -2.67 -10.02
CA ASP A 58 -19.73 -2.92 -8.88
C ASP A 58 -19.13 -2.33 -7.59
N PRO A 59 -19.90 -1.56 -6.80
CA PRO A 59 -19.41 -0.94 -5.57
C PRO A 59 -18.81 -1.93 -4.56
N SER A 60 -19.28 -3.18 -4.53
CA SER A 60 -18.71 -4.21 -3.65
C SER A 60 -17.29 -4.59 -4.03
N VAL A 61 -16.96 -4.60 -5.33
CA VAL A 61 -15.61 -4.87 -5.84
C VAL A 61 -14.66 -3.74 -5.43
N ILE A 62 -15.11 -2.50 -5.56
CA ILE A 62 -14.34 -1.31 -5.17
C ILE A 62 -14.11 -1.29 -3.65
N PHE A 63 -15.14 -1.62 -2.89
CA PHE A 63 -15.05 -1.72 -1.43
C PHE A 63 -14.09 -2.83 -0.99
N LEU A 64 -14.15 -4.02 -1.60
CA LEU A 64 -13.23 -5.12 -1.29
C LEU A 64 -11.77 -4.75 -1.63
N PHE A 65 -11.56 -4.05 -2.75
CA PHE A 65 -10.24 -3.54 -3.10
C PHE A 65 -9.74 -2.51 -2.07
N ARG A 66 -10.60 -1.62 -1.57
CA ARG A 66 -10.28 -0.69 -0.48
C ARG A 66 -9.76 -1.43 0.75
N GLU A 67 -10.53 -2.41 1.24
CA GLU A 67 -10.17 -3.17 2.44
C GLU A 67 -8.82 -3.90 2.25
N SER A 68 -8.61 -4.48 1.07
CA SER A 68 -7.34 -5.13 0.70
C SER A 68 -6.18 -4.14 0.73
N MET A 69 -6.34 -2.96 0.13
CA MET A 69 -5.33 -1.90 0.13
C MET A 69 -5.05 -1.34 1.55
N GLN A 70 -6.06 -1.18 2.39
CA GLN A 70 -5.85 -0.74 3.77
C GLN A 70 -5.10 -1.79 4.61
N SER A 71 -5.43 -3.07 4.43
CA SER A 71 -4.67 -4.17 5.02
C SER A 71 -3.21 -4.13 4.56
N PHE A 72 -2.98 -3.90 3.26
CA PHE A 72 -1.65 -3.75 2.68
C PHE A 72 -0.86 -2.57 3.27
N VAL A 73 -1.48 -1.38 3.43
CA VAL A 73 -0.84 -0.22 4.07
C VAL A 73 -0.42 -0.56 5.50
N ARG A 74 -1.30 -1.19 6.28
CA ARG A 74 -0.99 -1.60 7.65
C ARG A 74 0.13 -2.65 7.69
N ALA A 75 0.17 -3.57 6.72
CA ALA A 75 1.27 -4.52 6.56
C ALA A 75 2.61 -3.82 6.30
N GLY A 76 2.62 -2.83 5.39
CA GLY A 76 3.77 -1.98 5.12
C GLY A 76 4.27 -1.25 6.36
N TYR A 77 3.35 -0.69 7.16
CA TYR A 77 3.70 -0.03 8.41
C TYR A 77 4.32 -1.00 9.43
N LEU A 78 3.74 -2.19 9.61
CA LEU A 78 4.30 -3.21 10.51
C LEU A 78 5.74 -3.59 10.11
N ILE A 79 6.03 -3.66 8.81
CA ILE A 79 7.36 -3.99 8.31
C ILE A 79 8.37 -2.88 8.63
N THR A 80 7.98 -1.59 8.58
CA THR A 80 8.89 -0.49 8.93
C THR A 80 9.29 -0.51 10.41
N LEU A 81 8.40 -0.94 11.30
CA LEU A 81 8.65 -1.03 12.75
C LEU A 81 9.68 -2.09 13.13
N THR A 82 9.89 -3.11 12.28
CA THR A 82 10.65 -4.31 12.66
C THR A 82 12.18 -4.16 12.53
N LYS A 83 12.64 -2.92 12.31
CA LYS A 83 13.95 -2.61 11.69
C LYS A 83 15.11 -2.33 12.64
N LYS A 84 15.16 -2.92 13.84
CA LYS A 84 16.38 -2.82 14.68
C LYS A 84 17.47 -3.86 14.38
N LYS A 85 17.25 -4.93 13.57
CA LYS A 85 18.22 -6.06 13.52
C LYS A 85 18.62 -6.72 12.19
N ARG A 86 18.14 -6.33 11.01
CA ARG A 86 18.63 -6.96 9.76
C ARG A 86 18.91 -5.95 8.66
N ARG A 87 20.19 -5.73 8.36
CA ARG A 87 20.64 -5.46 6.99
C ARG A 87 20.31 -6.75 6.24
N VAL A 88 19.23 -6.74 5.46
CA VAL A 88 18.97 -7.86 4.56
C VAL A 88 20.06 -7.76 3.51
N ASN A 89 21.11 -8.56 3.68
CA ASN A 89 22.19 -8.69 2.71
C ASN A 89 21.63 -9.59 1.60
N ILE A 90 20.90 -8.99 0.67
CA ILE A 90 20.37 -9.68 -0.50
C ILE A 90 21.52 -9.68 -1.50
N GLN A 91 22.07 -10.87 -1.80
CA GLN A 91 23.08 -11.00 -2.84
C GLN A 91 22.53 -10.47 -4.16
N LEU A 92 23.30 -9.60 -4.80
CA LEU A 92 22.92 -8.92 -6.03
C LEU A 92 23.25 -9.81 -7.22
N GLU A 93 22.26 -10.14 -8.06
CA GLU A 93 22.55 -10.40 -9.45
C GLU A 93 22.95 -9.06 -10.10
N ASN A 94 24.10 -9.03 -10.78
CA ASN A 94 24.69 -7.86 -11.43
C ASN A 94 23.88 -7.36 -12.66
N GLY A 95 22.64 -7.80 -12.83
CA GLY A 95 21.73 -7.33 -13.86
C GLY A 95 20.71 -6.37 -13.27
N PHE A 96 20.73 -5.11 -13.70
CA PHE A 96 19.57 -4.24 -13.52
C PHE A 96 18.42 -4.83 -14.36
N PRO A 97 17.29 -5.24 -13.77
CA PRO A 97 16.12 -5.52 -14.59
C PRO A 97 15.78 -4.23 -15.32
N LEU A 98 15.57 -4.32 -16.64
CA LEU A 98 15.10 -3.20 -17.48
C LEU A 98 13.80 -2.56 -16.95
N LEU A 99 13.11 -3.21 -16.01
CA LEU A 99 11.87 -2.76 -15.40
C LEU A 99 12.05 -2.53 -13.88
N LEU A 100 12.60 -1.37 -13.49
CA LEU A 100 12.64 -0.92 -12.08
C LEU A 100 11.25 -0.49 -11.56
N GLY A 101 10.21 -0.51 -12.40
CA GLY A 101 8.90 0.05 -12.08
C GLY A 101 9.03 1.53 -11.72
N LEU A 102 8.39 1.95 -10.63
CA LEU A 102 8.56 3.31 -10.08
C LEU A 102 9.75 3.46 -9.12
N LEU A 103 10.54 2.41 -8.88
CA LEU A 103 11.60 2.43 -7.88
C LEU A 103 12.85 3.12 -8.40
N SER A 104 13.43 4.02 -7.59
CA SER A 104 14.81 4.46 -7.83
C SER A 104 15.78 3.31 -7.57
N GLU A 105 17.00 3.38 -8.11
CA GLU A 105 18.06 2.38 -7.88
C GLU A 105 18.29 2.10 -6.38
N LYS A 106 18.34 3.15 -5.54
CA LYS A 106 18.48 3.03 -4.09
C LYS A 106 17.31 2.28 -3.46
N GLU A 107 16.09 2.51 -3.94
CA GLU A 107 14.88 1.84 -3.48
C GLU A 107 14.79 0.41 -4.02
N TYR A 108 15.27 0.14 -5.23
CA TYR A 108 15.39 -1.21 -5.75
C TYR A 108 16.35 -2.03 -4.89
N HIS A 109 17.52 -1.50 -4.53
CA HIS A 109 18.44 -2.22 -3.63
C HIS A 109 17.87 -2.40 -2.21
N ASN A 110 17.15 -1.40 -1.70
CA ASN A 110 16.55 -1.43 -0.37
C ASN A 110 15.07 -1.03 -0.42
N PRO A 111 14.16 -1.95 -0.80
CA PRO A 111 12.73 -1.65 -0.97
C PRO A 111 12.05 -1.20 0.32
N LEU A 112 12.63 -1.52 1.47
CA LEU A 112 12.19 -1.02 2.78
C LEU A 112 12.38 0.50 2.95
N LEU A 113 13.10 1.18 2.06
CA LEU A 113 13.19 2.64 2.04
C LEU A 113 11.90 3.28 1.52
N VAL A 114 11.19 2.62 0.61
CA VAL A 114 9.92 3.13 0.04
C VAL A 114 8.89 3.30 1.15
N PHE A 115 8.67 2.24 1.94
CA PHE A 115 7.76 2.30 3.08
C PHE A 115 8.18 3.34 4.11
N LYS A 116 9.49 3.48 4.38
CA LYS A 116 9.97 4.50 5.32
C LYS A 116 9.62 5.91 4.86
N LYS A 117 9.87 6.23 3.58
CA LYS A 117 9.55 7.54 3.01
C LYS A 117 8.04 7.80 3.02
N ALA A 118 7.26 6.82 2.59
CA ALA A 118 5.80 6.91 2.61
C ALA A 118 5.26 7.21 4.02
N PHE A 119 5.72 6.48 5.05
CA PHE A 119 5.30 6.71 6.45
C PHE A 119 6.02 7.85 7.17
N GLN A 120 6.96 8.53 6.52
CA GLN A 120 7.49 9.82 6.97
C GLN A 120 6.61 10.97 6.51
N GLU A 121 5.95 10.82 5.36
CA GLU A 121 5.08 11.84 4.78
C GLU A 121 3.61 11.65 5.16
N TYR A 122 3.15 10.41 5.33
CA TYR A 122 1.75 10.07 5.56
C TYR A 122 1.57 9.06 6.69
N SER A 123 0.64 9.32 7.59
CA SER A 123 0.13 8.36 8.56
C SER A 123 -0.76 7.29 7.91
N ILE A 124 -1.06 6.22 8.65
CA ILE A 124 -2.01 5.20 8.19
C ILE A 124 -3.39 5.83 7.99
N GLU A 125 -3.79 6.71 8.90
CA GLU A 125 -5.05 7.42 8.88
C GLU A 125 -5.17 8.34 7.66
N GLU A 126 -4.08 9.00 7.26
CA GLU A 126 -4.05 9.81 6.03
C GLU A 126 -4.14 8.95 4.77
N PHE A 127 -3.51 7.78 4.74
CA PHE A 127 -3.72 6.82 3.65
C PHE A 127 -5.17 6.30 3.61
N ASP A 128 -5.76 5.99 4.77
CA ASP A 128 -7.15 5.54 4.87
C ASP A 128 -8.13 6.63 4.42
N TYR A 129 -7.87 7.88 4.81
CA TYR A 129 -8.61 9.05 4.36
C TYR A 129 -8.49 9.26 2.85
N PHE A 130 -7.26 9.21 2.32
CA PHE A 130 -6.99 9.30 0.89
C PHE A 130 -7.76 8.23 0.09
N MET A 131 -7.66 6.96 0.49
CA MET A 131 -8.35 5.85 -0.19
C MET A 131 -9.86 6.02 -0.16
N SER A 132 -10.41 6.46 0.98
CA SER A 132 -11.84 6.71 1.12
C SER A 132 -12.29 7.88 0.24
N GLY A 133 -11.52 8.96 0.19
CA GLY A 133 -11.77 10.10 -0.69
C GLY A 133 -11.72 9.69 -2.16
N MET A 134 -10.67 9.01 -2.59
CA MET A 134 -10.51 8.56 -3.97
C MET A 134 -11.70 7.70 -4.42
N ILE A 135 -12.16 6.77 -3.58
CA ILE A 135 -13.33 5.94 -3.88
C ILE A 135 -14.61 6.78 -3.91
N TYR A 136 -14.82 7.63 -2.91
CA TYR A 136 -15.97 8.53 -2.83
C TYR A 136 -16.14 9.36 -4.12
N PHE A 137 -15.05 9.97 -4.60
CA PHE A 137 -15.07 10.75 -5.84
C PHE A 137 -15.24 9.86 -7.08
N SER A 138 -14.62 8.68 -7.12
CA SER A 138 -14.73 7.78 -8.26
C SER A 138 -16.15 7.27 -8.51
N LEU A 139 -16.98 7.20 -7.46
CA LEU A 139 -18.38 6.77 -7.53
C LEU A 139 -19.33 7.86 -8.05
N GLY A 140 -18.82 9.06 -8.35
CA GLY A 140 -19.64 10.17 -8.85
C GLY A 140 -20.63 10.71 -7.81
N ALA A 141 -20.33 10.57 -6.51
CA ALA A 141 -21.22 11.02 -5.44
C ALA A 141 -21.40 12.56 -5.41
N TYR A 142 -20.51 13.33 -6.06
CA TYR A 142 -20.53 14.79 -6.14
C TYR A 142 -19.95 15.30 -7.46
N ASP A 143 -20.38 16.50 -7.88
CA ASP A 143 -19.95 17.16 -9.13
C ASP A 143 -18.61 17.91 -9.03
N HIS A 144 -18.01 17.95 -7.83
CA HIS A 144 -16.74 18.64 -7.59
C HIS A 144 -15.55 17.67 -7.56
N VAL A 145 -14.39 18.14 -8.00
CA VAL A 145 -13.12 17.40 -7.92
C VAL A 145 -12.52 17.52 -6.52
N PRO A 146 -11.60 16.60 -6.12
CA PRO A 146 -10.90 16.70 -4.85
C PRO A 146 -10.15 18.03 -4.70
N GLU A 147 -10.39 18.74 -3.59
CA GLU A 147 -9.65 19.98 -3.26
C GLU A 147 -8.26 19.69 -2.66
N ARG A 148 -8.08 18.49 -2.07
CA ARG A 148 -6.82 18.05 -1.48
C ARG A 148 -5.97 17.28 -2.49
N ASN A 149 -4.65 17.28 -2.26
CA ASN A 149 -3.69 16.54 -3.08
C ASN A 149 -3.97 15.03 -3.05
N MET A 150 -4.43 14.50 -4.18
CA MET A 150 -4.64 13.07 -4.41
C MET A 150 -3.44 12.40 -5.10
N VAL A 151 -2.54 13.17 -5.70
CA VAL A 151 -1.44 12.67 -6.54
C VAL A 151 -0.31 12.09 -5.69
N SER A 152 0.14 12.82 -4.67
CA SER A 152 1.25 12.38 -3.82
C SER A 152 0.98 11.06 -3.08
N PRO A 153 -0.14 10.89 -2.33
CA PRO A 153 -0.44 9.60 -1.69
C PRO A 153 -0.63 8.47 -2.70
N TYR A 154 -1.20 8.74 -3.90
CA TYR A 154 -1.29 7.78 -4.99
C TYR A 154 0.08 7.28 -5.46
N ILE A 155 1.05 8.19 -5.67
CA ILE A 155 2.42 7.84 -6.07
C ILE A 155 3.08 6.96 -5.00
N HIS A 156 2.94 7.31 -3.72
CA HIS A 156 3.49 6.50 -2.62
C HIS A 156 2.90 5.10 -2.57
N LEU A 157 1.58 4.95 -2.69
CA LEU A 157 0.93 3.64 -2.72
C LEU A 157 1.40 2.79 -3.89
N THR A 158 1.50 3.39 -5.07
CA THR A 158 1.95 2.68 -6.27
C THR A 158 3.40 2.21 -6.13
N LYS A 159 4.29 3.07 -5.61
CA LYS A 159 5.67 2.67 -5.27
C LYS A 159 5.74 1.60 -4.20
N MET A 160 4.87 1.67 -3.17
CA MET A 160 4.80 0.66 -2.12
C MET A 160 4.41 -0.71 -2.67
N LEU A 161 3.48 -0.78 -3.63
CA LEU A 161 3.13 -2.02 -4.32
C LEU A 161 4.33 -2.63 -5.04
N ASP A 162 5.06 -1.84 -5.84
CA ASP A 162 6.28 -2.29 -6.53
C ASP A 162 7.34 -2.79 -5.53
N ALA A 163 7.56 -2.05 -4.44
CA ALA A 163 8.52 -2.42 -3.40
C ALA A 163 8.11 -3.68 -2.64
N ALA A 164 6.83 -3.87 -2.34
CA ALA A 164 6.32 -5.05 -1.65
C ALA A 164 6.50 -6.30 -2.52
N HIS A 165 6.12 -6.21 -3.80
CA HIS A 165 6.29 -7.31 -4.74
C HIS A 165 7.76 -7.73 -4.83
N LEU A 166 8.68 -6.77 -4.97
CA LEU A 166 10.12 -7.02 -4.98
C LEU A 166 10.64 -7.69 -3.70
N ILE A 167 10.11 -7.31 -2.52
CA ILE A 167 10.47 -7.96 -1.25
C ILE A 167 10.06 -9.43 -1.25
N LEU A 168 8.86 -9.75 -1.76
CA LEU A 168 8.36 -11.12 -1.81
C LEU A 168 9.09 -11.96 -2.85
N GLU A 169 9.32 -11.41 -4.06
CA GLU A 169 10.07 -12.09 -5.12
C GLU A 169 11.48 -12.48 -4.64
N ARG A 170 12.18 -11.57 -3.97
CA ARG A 170 13.52 -11.83 -3.39
C ARG A 170 13.54 -12.79 -2.21
N ARG A 171 12.38 -13.07 -1.60
CA ARG A 171 12.26 -14.06 -0.52
C ARG A 171 11.96 -15.46 -1.07
N GLY A 172 11.30 -15.53 -2.23
CA GLY A 172 10.99 -16.78 -2.91
C GLY A 172 12.18 -17.37 -3.69
N LYS A 173 13.20 -16.56 -3.97
CA LYS A 173 14.53 -16.98 -4.46
C LYS A 173 15.42 -17.37 -3.29
#